data_AF-A0A0G0NGY0-F1
#
_entry.id   AF-A0A0G0NGY0-F1
#
_cell.length_a   1.000
_cell.length_b   1.000
_cell.length_c   1.000
_cell.angle_alpha   90.00
_cell.angle_beta   90.00
_cell.angle_gamma   90.00
#
_symmetry.space_group_name_H-M   'P 1'
#
loop_
_entity.id
_entity.type
_entity.pdbx_description
1 polymer ?
#
loop_
_entity_poly.entity_id
_entity_poly.type
_entity_poly.pdbx_seq_one_letter_code
_entity_poly.pdbx_strand_id
1 'polypeptide(L)'
;MKTLIYKESLFGKQPVGITNGKFILKEADNGVVDELVKKYHYSHKSTKNRFKSFLVNEDKGFMQLGYGIRPTIKHSIHSKITKGNFCEFDRMWLSDELPKNSESQCIALLLSYLKQVYKNIKFIITYADGSVGNTGIIYKATNAKIIGKIPCDFYILPSGERVHPVSMYHRHKTRAKEFLQKQYPGIKHIKGNDWQYRFLYILDRKFV
;
A
#
# COMPACT_ATOMS: atom_id res chain seq x y z
N MET A 1 -24.03 4.62 8.73
CA MET A 1 -23.12 4.86 9.88
C MET A 1 -22.00 3.82 9.83
N LYS A 2 -20.76 4.14 10.27
CA LYS A 2 -19.66 3.17 10.30
C LYS A 2 -19.64 2.49 11.67
N THR A 3 -19.64 1.15 11.69
CA THR A 3 -19.76 0.37 12.92
C THR A 3 -18.68 -0.70 12.97
N LEU A 4 -18.01 -0.84 14.12
CA LEU A 4 -17.01 -1.88 14.34
C LEU A 4 -17.68 -3.26 14.40
N ILE A 5 -17.01 -4.25 13.83
CA ILE A 5 -17.38 -5.66 13.89
C ILE A 5 -16.51 -6.31 14.95
N TYR A 6 -17.13 -7.04 15.87
CA TYR A 6 -16.44 -7.69 16.98
C TYR A 6 -16.49 -9.21 16.84
N LYS A 7 -15.45 -9.87 17.34
CA LYS A 7 -15.42 -11.32 17.54
C LYS A 7 -15.22 -11.57 19.03
N GLU A 8 -15.97 -12.54 19.57
CA GLU A 8 -15.76 -13.01 20.93
C GLU A 8 -14.40 -13.69 21.06
N SER A 9 -13.73 -13.45 22.18
CA SER A 9 -12.48 -14.10 22.55
C SER A 9 -12.46 -14.38 24.05
N LEU A 10 -11.51 -15.20 24.50
CA LEU A 10 -11.29 -15.47 25.92
C LEU A 10 -11.04 -14.19 26.76
N PHE A 11 -10.60 -13.10 26.11
CA PHE A 11 -10.32 -11.80 26.75
C PHE A 11 -11.40 -10.74 26.43
N GLY A 12 -12.59 -11.17 26.00
CA GLY A 12 -13.71 -10.31 25.64
C GLY A 12 -13.84 -10.03 24.14
N LYS A 13 -14.68 -9.06 23.79
CA LYS A 13 -14.94 -8.65 22.40
C LYS A 13 -13.75 -7.92 21.79
N GLN A 14 -13.14 -8.48 20.76
CA GLN A 14 -12.08 -7.82 20.01
C GLN A 14 -12.61 -7.28 18.67
N PRO A 15 -12.27 -6.04 18.29
CA PRO A 15 -12.61 -5.53 16.98
C PRO A 15 -11.83 -6.30 15.92
N VAL A 16 -12.53 -6.82 14.92
CA VAL A 16 -11.97 -7.59 13.80
C VAL A 16 -12.27 -6.97 12.45
N GLY A 17 -13.04 -5.88 12.42
CA GLY A 17 -13.39 -5.19 11.18
C GLY A 17 -14.31 -4.00 11.40
N ILE A 18 -14.81 -3.46 10.30
CA ILE A 18 -15.73 -2.33 10.27
C ILE A 18 -16.67 -2.46 9.07
N THR A 19 -17.89 -1.95 9.20
CA THR A 19 -18.87 -1.90 8.11
C THR A 19 -19.54 -0.54 8.03
N ASN A 20 -20.01 -0.15 6.84
CA ASN A 20 -20.95 0.96 6.65
C ASN A 20 -22.35 0.48 6.22
N GLY A 21 -22.63 -0.82 6.30
CA GLY A 21 -23.86 -1.47 5.83
C GLY A 21 -23.78 -1.96 4.37
N LYS A 22 -22.90 -1.37 3.54
CA LYS A 22 -22.70 -1.76 2.14
C LYS A 22 -21.38 -2.49 1.91
N PHE A 23 -20.33 -2.06 2.60
CA PHE A 23 -19.02 -2.67 2.56
C PHE A 23 -18.63 -3.10 3.96
N ILE A 24 -17.98 -4.25 4.02
CA ILE A 24 -17.39 -4.85 5.19
C ILE A 24 -15.89 -4.94 4.92
N LEU A 25 -15.10 -4.36 5.81
CA LEU A 25 -13.65 -4.49 5.82
C LEU A 25 -13.27 -5.28 7.08
N LYS A 26 -12.73 -6.49 6.92
CA LYS A 26 -12.31 -7.35 8.04
C LYS A 26 -10.81 -7.59 8.00
N GLU A 27 -10.17 -7.59 9.15
CA GLU A 27 -8.79 -8.06 9.27
C GLU A 27 -8.69 -9.51 8.79
N ALA A 28 -7.61 -9.82 8.09
CA ALA A 28 -7.35 -11.13 7.53
C ALA A 28 -5.89 -11.54 7.75
N ASP A 29 -5.65 -12.85 7.67
CA ASP A 29 -4.29 -13.37 7.68
C ASP A 29 -3.50 -12.86 6.46
N ASN A 30 -2.22 -12.55 6.70
CA ASN A 30 -1.36 -12.02 5.65
C ASN A 30 -1.12 -13.02 4.51
N GLY A 31 -1.07 -14.33 4.82
CA GLY A 31 -0.90 -15.38 3.82
C GLY A 31 -2.10 -15.50 2.89
N VAL A 32 -3.32 -15.36 3.43
CA VAL A 32 -4.55 -15.34 2.62
C VAL A 32 -4.53 -14.19 1.62
N VAL A 33 -4.20 -12.98 2.08
CA VAL A 33 -4.15 -11.79 1.22
C VAL A 33 -2.98 -11.85 0.23
N ASP A 34 -1.87 -12.50 0.59
CA ASP A 34 -0.74 -12.69 -0.33
C ASP A 34 -1.11 -13.48 -1.58
N GLU A 35 -1.91 -14.54 -1.44
CA GLU A 35 -2.38 -15.31 -2.58
C GLU A 35 -3.28 -14.46 -3.49
N LEU A 36 -4.13 -13.61 -2.91
CA LEU A 36 -4.95 -12.66 -3.66
C LEU A 36 -4.10 -11.58 -4.35
N VAL A 37 -3.04 -11.09 -3.70
CA VAL A 37 -2.09 -10.14 -4.29
C VAL A 37 -1.41 -10.74 -5.53
N LYS A 38 -0.93 -11.98 -5.43
CA LYS A 38 -0.31 -12.68 -6.56
C LYS A 38 -1.31 -12.89 -7.70
N LYS A 39 -2.58 -13.16 -7.37
CA LYS A 39 -3.63 -13.43 -8.36
C LYS A 39 -4.14 -12.18 -9.07
N TYR A 40 -4.42 -11.10 -8.32
CA TYR A 40 -5.21 -9.98 -8.82
C TYR A 40 -4.49 -8.62 -8.84
N HIS A 41 -3.48 -8.41 -7.99
CA HIS A 41 -2.78 -7.12 -8.00
C HIS A 41 -1.91 -7.01 -9.24
N TYR A 42 -1.91 -5.86 -9.92
CA TYR A 42 -1.11 -5.62 -11.12
C TYR A 42 0.40 -5.89 -10.97
N SER A 43 0.91 -5.84 -9.74
CA SER A 43 2.33 -6.10 -9.46
C SER A 43 2.66 -7.57 -9.28
N HIS A 44 1.67 -8.44 -9.01
CA HIS A 44 1.80 -9.86 -8.68
C HIS A 44 2.83 -10.19 -7.57
N LYS A 45 3.20 -9.19 -6.75
CA LYS A 45 4.33 -9.28 -5.80
C LYS A 45 3.85 -9.02 -4.38
N SER A 46 3.83 -10.06 -3.55
CA SER A 46 3.67 -9.95 -2.10
C SER A 46 4.96 -9.50 -1.40
N THR A 47 4.89 -9.06 -0.14
CA THR A 47 6.07 -8.59 0.63
C THR A 47 5.99 -8.99 2.09
N LYS A 48 7.04 -9.59 2.64
CA LYS A 48 7.06 -9.96 4.08
C LYS A 48 6.97 -8.75 5.02
N ASN A 49 7.18 -7.52 4.54
CA ASN A 49 7.14 -6.28 5.33
C ASN A 49 5.70 -5.75 5.57
N ARG A 50 4.77 -6.64 5.90
CA ARG A 50 3.36 -6.34 6.15
C ARG A 50 3.10 -6.01 7.60
N PHE A 51 2.32 -4.97 7.82
CA PHE A 51 1.74 -4.65 9.11
C PHE A 51 0.39 -5.33 9.29
N LYS A 52 -0.58 -5.04 8.41
CA LYS A 52 -1.94 -5.56 8.50
C LYS A 52 -2.57 -5.76 7.12
N SER A 53 -3.40 -6.79 7.01
CA SER A 53 -4.12 -7.13 5.79
C SER A 53 -5.62 -7.22 6.07
N PHE A 54 -6.41 -6.91 5.06
CA PHE A 54 -7.86 -6.84 5.15
C PHE A 54 -8.51 -7.44 3.91
N LEU A 55 -9.68 -8.04 4.11
CA LEU A 55 -10.59 -8.47 3.06
C LEU A 55 -11.78 -7.52 2.97
N VAL A 56 -12.22 -7.26 1.75
CA VAL A 56 -13.39 -6.44 1.43
C VAL A 56 -14.52 -7.35 0.98
N ASN A 57 -15.64 -7.33 1.71
CA ASN A 57 -16.80 -8.20 1.44
C ASN A 57 -16.38 -9.66 1.23
N GLU A 58 -15.55 -10.17 2.14
CA GLU A 58 -14.99 -11.53 2.16
C GLU A 58 -13.99 -11.82 1.04
N ASP A 59 -14.40 -11.78 -0.23
CA ASP A 59 -13.55 -12.15 -1.37
C ASP A 59 -13.54 -11.11 -2.50
N LYS A 60 -14.36 -10.06 -2.40
CA LYS A 60 -14.51 -9.02 -3.44
C LYS A 60 -13.39 -7.99 -3.45
N GLY A 61 -12.38 -8.14 -2.61
CA GLY A 61 -11.20 -7.28 -2.64
C GLY A 61 -10.32 -7.44 -1.40
N PHE A 62 -9.21 -6.72 -1.41
CA PHE A 62 -8.30 -6.66 -0.28
C PHE A 62 -7.59 -5.32 -0.17
N MET A 63 -7.08 -5.05 1.04
CA MET A 63 -6.19 -3.94 1.34
C MET A 63 -5.04 -4.42 2.19
N GLN A 64 -3.84 -3.92 1.93
CA GLN A 64 -2.64 -4.27 2.67
C GLN A 64 -1.88 -3.03 3.12
N LEU A 65 -1.52 -3.01 4.39
CA LEU A 65 -0.66 -2.01 5.02
C LEU A 65 0.71 -2.61 5.32
N GLY A 66 1.77 -1.87 5.05
CA GLY A 66 3.15 -2.21 5.38
C GLY A 66 3.72 -1.34 6.49
N TYR A 67 4.84 -1.76 7.07
CA TYR A 67 5.65 -0.92 7.97
C TYR A 67 6.46 0.16 7.24
N GLY A 68 6.46 0.08 5.91
CA GLY A 68 7.22 0.92 5.01
C GLY A 68 8.69 0.58 4.92
N ILE A 69 9.29 0.95 3.79
CA ILE A 69 10.72 0.75 3.54
C ILE A 69 11.50 1.91 4.18
N ARG A 70 12.52 1.58 4.99
CA ARG A 70 13.37 2.54 5.73
C ARG A 70 12.52 3.50 6.59
N PRO A 71 11.82 2.99 7.61
CA PRO A 71 10.89 3.81 8.41
C PRO A 71 11.56 5.00 9.12
N THR A 72 12.85 4.91 9.41
CA THR A 72 13.61 5.97 10.11
C THR A 72 13.72 7.27 9.32
N ILE A 73 13.66 7.23 7.98
CA ILE A 73 13.80 8.44 7.14
C ILE A 73 12.47 9.12 6.81
N LYS A 74 11.34 8.55 7.25
CA LYS A 74 10.00 9.06 6.92
C LYS A 74 9.64 10.37 7.63
N HIS A 75 10.43 10.79 8.62
CA HIS A 75 10.33 12.13 9.22
C HIS A 75 10.51 13.26 8.18
N SER A 76 11.18 12.99 7.05
CA SER A 76 11.31 13.94 5.93
C SER A 76 9.99 14.23 5.19
N ILE A 77 8.98 13.35 5.34
CA ILE A 77 7.64 13.57 4.77
C ILE A 77 6.80 14.45 5.69
N HIS A 78 6.89 14.20 7.00
CA HIS A 78 6.24 15.01 8.02
C HIS A 78 7.04 14.88 9.32
N SER A 79 7.38 16.02 9.94
CA SER A 79 8.30 16.08 11.10
C SER A 79 7.83 15.30 12.33
N LYS A 80 6.52 15.03 12.43
CA LYS A 80 5.92 14.24 13.52
C LYS A 80 5.83 12.73 13.25
N ILE A 81 6.29 12.26 12.09
CA ILE A 81 6.37 10.82 11.81
C ILE A 81 7.54 10.22 12.60
N THR A 82 7.25 9.17 13.36
CA THR A 82 8.23 8.38 14.12
C THR A 82 8.01 6.89 13.86
N LYS A 83 9.00 6.07 14.20
CA LYS A 83 8.85 4.61 14.10
C LYS A 83 7.65 4.16 14.95
N GLY A 84 6.70 3.47 14.32
CA GLY A 84 5.52 2.90 15.00
C GLY A 84 4.28 3.78 15.04
N ASN A 85 4.36 5.04 14.58
CA ASN A 85 3.19 5.93 14.48
C ASN A 85 2.67 6.12 13.05
N PHE A 86 3.21 5.40 12.08
CA PHE A 86 2.75 5.42 10.70
C PHE A 86 2.74 4.02 10.09
N CYS A 87 2.01 3.87 8.99
CA CYS A 87 2.11 2.73 8.09
C CYS A 87 2.13 3.19 6.63
N GLU A 88 2.54 2.32 5.72
CA GLU A 88 2.38 2.53 4.28
C GLU A 88 1.13 1.78 3.79
N PHE A 89 0.31 2.42 2.96
CA PHE A 89 -0.76 1.73 2.25
C PHE A 89 -0.19 1.16 0.96
N ASP A 90 0.11 -0.13 1.02
CA ASP A 90 0.97 -0.81 0.05
C ASP A 90 0.21 -1.30 -1.18
N ARG A 91 -0.95 -1.95 -0.96
CA ARG A 91 -1.68 -2.66 -2.02
C ARG A 91 -3.18 -2.59 -1.79
N MET A 92 -3.90 -2.48 -2.89
CA MET A 92 -5.34 -2.53 -2.92
C MET A 92 -5.78 -3.14 -4.23
N TRP A 93 -6.80 -3.97 -4.16
CA TRP A 93 -7.54 -4.42 -5.33
C TRP A 93 -8.98 -4.67 -4.92
N LEU A 94 -9.91 -4.29 -5.79
CA LEU A 94 -11.34 -4.52 -5.64
C LEU A 94 -11.84 -5.19 -6.93
N SER A 95 -12.81 -6.09 -6.80
CA SER A 95 -13.49 -6.69 -7.94
C SER A 95 -14.31 -5.65 -8.70
N ASP A 96 -14.28 -5.72 -10.03
CA ASP A 96 -15.08 -4.86 -10.92
C ASP A 96 -16.60 -5.09 -10.77
N GLU A 97 -17.03 -6.16 -10.09
CA GLU A 97 -18.43 -6.39 -9.72
C GLU A 97 -18.91 -5.40 -8.65
N LEU A 98 -17.98 -4.79 -7.90
CA LEU A 98 -18.33 -3.82 -6.88
C LEU A 98 -18.77 -2.49 -7.54
N PRO A 99 -19.75 -1.78 -6.95
CA PRO A 99 -20.32 -0.59 -7.57
C PRO A 99 -19.31 0.57 -7.64
N LYS A 100 -19.62 1.59 -8.45
CA LYS A 100 -18.78 2.81 -8.53
C LYS A 100 -18.51 3.42 -7.14
N ASN A 101 -17.32 3.97 -6.98
CA ASN A 101 -16.80 4.58 -5.74
C ASN A 101 -16.52 3.59 -4.59
N SER A 102 -16.45 2.29 -4.86
CA SER A 102 -16.12 1.28 -3.85
C SER A 102 -14.77 1.53 -3.19
N GLU A 103 -13.76 1.95 -3.96
CA GLU A 103 -12.42 2.24 -3.46
C GLU A 103 -12.46 3.33 -2.39
N SER A 104 -13.19 4.41 -2.67
CA SER A 104 -13.33 5.53 -1.74
C SER A 104 -14.05 5.12 -0.45
N GLN A 105 -15.08 4.28 -0.55
CA GLN A 105 -15.83 3.77 0.60
C GLN A 105 -14.96 2.84 1.46
N CYS A 106 -14.24 1.90 0.83
CA CYS A 106 -13.34 0.99 1.54
C CYS A 106 -12.18 1.74 2.20
N ILE A 107 -11.61 2.75 1.53
CA ILE A 107 -10.57 3.61 2.14
C ILE A 107 -11.15 4.34 3.34
N ALA A 108 -12.35 4.92 3.21
CA ALA A 108 -13.00 5.60 4.32
C ALA A 108 -13.29 4.67 5.51
N LEU A 109 -13.56 3.38 5.28
CA LEU A 109 -13.64 2.35 6.30
C LEU A 109 -12.27 2.08 6.94
N LEU A 110 -11.24 1.85 6.13
CA LEU A 110 -9.87 1.62 6.60
C LEU A 110 -9.37 2.75 7.50
N LEU A 111 -9.51 4.01 7.06
CA LEU A 111 -9.10 5.18 7.85
C LEU A 111 -9.86 5.26 9.18
N SER A 112 -11.16 4.95 9.17
CA SER A 112 -11.99 4.94 10.38
C SER A 112 -11.60 3.82 11.33
N TYR A 113 -11.32 2.64 10.80
CA TYR A 113 -10.90 1.47 11.57
C TYR A 113 -9.57 1.72 12.27
N LEU A 114 -8.55 2.21 11.53
CA LEU A 114 -7.24 2.53 12.10
C LEU A 114 -7.33 3.58 13.20
N LYS A 115 -8.13 4.64 13.03
CA LYS A 115 -8.35 5.67 14.06
C LYS A 115 -8.91 5.10 15.38
N GLN A 116 -9.77 4.09 15.29
CA GLN A 116 -10.47 3.52 16.44
C GLN A 116 -9.66 2.41 17.12
N VAL A 117 -9.05 1.53 16.30
CA VAL A 117 -8.42 0.28 16.77
C VAL A 117 -6.90 0.43 16.90
N TYR A 118 -6.25 1.08 15.93
CA TYR A 118 -4.79 1.27 15.90
C TYR A 118 -4.43 2.71 16.24
N LYS A 119 -4.81 3.15 17.45
CA LYS A 119 -4.69 4.55 17.91
C LYS A 119 -3.26 5.11 17.86
N ASN A 120 -2.25 4.24 17.87
CA ASN A 120 -0.84 4.62 17.69
C ASN A 120 -0.53 5.09 16.26
N ILE A 121 -1.27 4.62 15.25
CA ILE A 121 -1.09 5.03 13.85
C ILE A 121 -1.74 6.40 13.65
N LYS A 122 -0.89 7.40 13.37
CA LYS A 122 -1.24 8.81 13.15
C LYS A 122 -1.15 9.21 11.69
N PHE A 123 -0.33 8.51 10.92
CA PHE A 123 -0.06 8.82 9.53
C PHE A 123 -0.18 7.57 8.65
N ILE A 124 -0.69 7.74 7.43
CA ILE A 124 -0.60 6.72 6.39
C ILE A 124 0.04 7.35 5.17
N ILE A 125 1.17 6.80 4.75
CA ILE A 125 1.84 7.22 3.53
C ILE A 125 1.38 6.29 2.42
N THR A 126 1.07 6.83 1.25
CA THR A 126 0.73 6.01 0.10
C THR A 126 1.27 6.57 -1.19
N TYR A 127 1.36 5.71 -2.18
CA TYR A 127 2.01 5.97 -3.45
C TYR A 127 1.07 5.55 -4.57
N ALA A 128 0.99 6.35 -5.63
CA ALA A 128 0.38 5.97 -6.88
C ALA A 128 1.46 5.79 -7.95
N ASP A 129 1.45 4.64 -8.59
CA ASP A 129 2.42 4.26 -9.60
C ASP A 129 2.04 4.86 -10.96
N GLY A 130 2.60 6.02 -11.28
CA GLY A 130 2.35 6.68 -12.57
C GLY A 130 2.81 5.87 -13.77
N SER A 131 3.69 4.89 -13.56
CA SER A 131 4.21 4.06 -14.64
C SER A 131 3.23 3.04 -15.21
N VAL A 132 2.09 2.87 -14.54
CA VAL A 132 0.92 2.11 -15.00
C VAL A 132 -0.29 3.01 -15.20
N GLY A 133 -0.06 4.33 -15.38
CA GLY A 133 -1.13 5.33 -15.56
C GLY A 133 -1.84 5.75 -14.28
N ASN A 134 -1.44 5.25 -13.11
CA ASN A 134 -2.11 5.59 -11.86
C ASN A 134 -1.60 6.94 -11.29
N THR A 135 -2.46 7.94 -11.32
CA THR A 135 -2.17 9.29 -10.79
C THR A 135 -2.72 9.52 -9.37
N GLY A 136 -3.21 8.47 -8.71
CA GLY A 136 -3.72 8.50 -7.35
C GLY A 136 -5.09 9.14 -7.20
N ILE A 137 -5.97 8.99 -8.20
CA ILE A 137 -7.33 9.55 -8.21
C ILE A 137 -8.10 9.15 -6.94
N ILE A 138 -8.03 7.88 -6.55
CA ILE A 138 -8.70 7.39 -5.34
C ILE A 138 -8.23 8.12 -4.08
N TYR A 139 -6.93 8.43 -3.98
CA TYR A 139 -6.37 9.12 -2.82
C TYR A 139 -6.75 10.60 -2.78
N LYS A 140 -6.84 11.25 -3.95
CA LYS A 140 -7.36 12.61 -4.08
C LYS A 140 -8.83 12.65 -3.66
N ALA A 141 -9.64 11.70 -4.11
CA ALA A 141 -11.06 11.60 -3.78
C ALA A 141 -11.33 11.35 -2.29
N THR A 142 -10.39 10.74 -1.57
CA THR A 142 -10.52 10.42 -0.14
C THR A 142 -9.75 11.37 0.78
N ASN A 143 -9.43 12.59 0.31
CA ASN A 143 -8.79 13.66 1.09
C ASN A 143 -7.36 13.37 1.57
N ALA A 144 -6.58 12.58 0.82
CA ALA A 144 -5.15 12.49 1.07
C ALA A 144 -4.44 13.79 0.66
N LYS A 145 -3.50 14.27 1.47
CA LYS A 145 -2.64 15.41 1.10
C LYS A 145 -1.61 14.97 0.06
N ILE A 146 -1.46 15.73 -1.02
CA ILE A 146 -0.41 15.51 -2.02
C ILE A 146 0.91 16.01 -1.45
N ILE A 147 1.93 15.16 -1.40
CA ILE A 147 3.25 15.47 -0.80
C ILE A 147 4.39 15.34 -1.84
N GLY A 148 4.07 15.67 -3.09
CA GLY A 148 4.98 15.64 -4.23
C GLY A 148 5.09 14.27 -4.90
N LYS A 149 6.15 14.09 -5.69
CA LYS A 149 6.40 12.89 -6.49
C LYS A 149 7.88 12.55 -6.49
N ILE A 150 8.21 11.28 -6.70
CA ILE A 150 9.59 10.81 -6.89
C ILE A 150 9.71 10.12 -8.25
N PRO A 151 10.86 10.21 -8.93
CA PRO A 151 11.04 9.53 -10.20
C PRO A 151 10.93 8.02 -10.00
N CYS A 152 10.28 7.35 -10.95
CA CYS A 152 10.20 5.90 -10.98
C CYS A 152 11.28 5.37 -11.93
N ASP A 153 12.29 4.72 -11.37
CA ASP A 153 13.40 4.14 -12.13
C ASP A 153 13.15 2.65 -12.33
N PHE A 154 13.48 2.12 -13.50
CA PHE A 154 13.36 0.69 -13.81
C PHE A 154 14.48 0.20 -14.71
N TYR A 155 14.80 -1.08 -14.57
CA TYR A 155 15.59 -1.80 -15.56
C TYR A 155 14.65 -2.51 -16.54
N ILE A 156 14.95 -2.43 -17.83
CA ILE A 156 14.34 -3.27 -18.86
C ILE A 156 15.37 -4.33 -19.23
N LEU A 157 15.06 -5.58 -18.94
CA LEU A 157 15.89 -6.72 -19.32
C LEU A 157 15.81 -6.96 -20.83
N PRO A 158 16.77 -7.69 -21.43
CA PRO A 158 16.72 -8.09 -22.84
C PRO A 158 15.46 -8.89 -23.20
N SER A 159 14.89 -9.60 -22.24
CA SER A 159 13.59 -10.29 -22.37
C SER A 159 12.38 -9.36 -22.45
N GLY A 160 12.57 -8.05 -22.24
CA GLY A 160 11.49 -7.07 -22.08
C GLY A 160 10.96 -6.95 -20.65
N GLU A 161 11.43 -7.77 -19.69
CA GLU A 161 10.97 -7.69 -18.29
C GLU A 161 11.33 -6.34 -17.65
N ARG A 162 10.32 -5.68 -17.05
CA ARG A 162 10.51 -4.47 -16.25
C ARG A 162 10.81 -4.81 -14.78
N VAL A 163 11.99 -4.44 -14.30
CA VAL A 163 12.48 -4.75 -12.96
C VAL A 163 12.76 -3.48 -12.17
N HIS A 164 12.06 -3.29 -11.04
CA HIS A 164 12.32 -2.19 -10.12
C HIS A 164 13.71 -2.33 -9.48
N PRO A 165 14.48 -1.23 -9.25
CA PRO A 165 15.82 -1.31 -8.71
C PRO A 165 15.93 -2.04 -7.37
N VAL A 166 14.94 -1.90 -6.49
CA VAL A 166 14.91 -2.66 -5.23
C VAL A 166 14.81 -4.17 -5.51
N SER A 167 13.97 -4.59 -6.46
CA SER A 167 13.89 -6.00 -6.86
C SER A 167 15.20 -6.48 -7.47
N MET A 168 15.87 -5.66 -8.28
CA MET A 168 17.18 -5.99 -8.85
C MET A 168 18.23 -6.23 -7.76
N TYR A 169 18.27 -5.34 -6.75
CA TYR A 169 19.14 -5.51 -5.60
C TYR A 169 18.79 -6.78 -4.80
N HIS A 170 17.51 -7.12 -4.63
CA HIS A 170 17.16 -8.35 -3.92
C HIS A 170 17.57 -9.62 -4.68
N ARG A 171 17.51 -9.60 -6.03
CA ARG A 171 17.98 -10.71 -6.88
C ARG A 171 19.47 -10.96 -6.75
N HIS A 172 20.28 -9.89 -6.78
CA HIS A 172 21.73 -10.02 -6.99
C HIS A 172 22.60 -9.48 -5.86
N LYS A 173 22.01 -8.81 -4.87
CA LYS A 173 22.69 -8.04 -3.79
C LYS A 173 23.62 -6.95 -4.31
N THR A 174 23.54 -6.62 -5.59
CA THR A 174 24.27 -5.55 -6.24
C THR A 174 23.42 -4.96 -7.37
N ARG A 175 23.74 -3.73 -7.74
CA ARG A 175 23.22 -3.05 -8.94
C ARG A 175 24.35 -2.43 -9.75
N ALA A 176 25.58 -2.90 -9.55
CA ALA A 176 26.75 -2.42 -10.28
C ALA A 176 26.53 -2.59 -11.79
N LYS A 177 26.83 -1.55 -12.57
CA LYS A 177 26.54 -1.51 -14.01
C LYS A 177 27.22 -2.66 -14.76
N GLU A 178 28.50 -2.90 -14.48
CA GLU A 178 29.29 -3.96 -15.12
C GLU A 178 28.71 -5.35 -14.86
N PHE A 179 28.38 -5.65 -13.60
CA PHE A 179 27.73 -6.90 -13.22
C PHE A 179 26.40 -7.08 -13.97
N LEU A 180 25.54 -6.06 -13.96
CA LEU A 180 24.23 -6.13 -14.61
C LEU A 180 24.35 -6.26 -16.13
N GLN A 181 25.31 -5.59 -16.77
CA GLN A 181 25.56 -5.73 -18.20
C GLN A 181 26.07 -7.12 -18.57
N LYS A 182 26.90 -7.74 -17.72
CA LYS A 182 27.36 -9.11 -17.92
C LYS A 182 26.24 -10.13 -17.73
N GLN A 183 25.42 -9.98 -16.69
CA GLN A 183 24.30 -10.88 -16.40
C GLN A 183 23.13 -10.73 -17.39
N TYR A 184 22.91 -9.50 -17.87
CA TYR A 184 21.82 -9.14 -18.77
C TYR A 184 22.37 -8.31 -19.94
N PRO A 185 23.01 -8.93 -20.94
CA PRO A 185 23.57 -8.22 -22.09
C PRO A 185 22.49 -7.42 -22.82
N GLY A 186 22.62 -6.08 -22.83
CA GLY A 186 21.62 -5.17 -23.41
C GLY A 186 20.59 -4.59 -22.44
N ILE A 187 20.76 -4.81 -21.12
CA ILE A 187 19.91 -4.19 -20.09
C ILE A 187 19.88 -2.66 -20.21
N LYS A 188 18.69 -2.08 -20.16
CA LYS A 188 18.48 -0.62 -20.19
C LYS A 188 18.05 -0.13 -18.81
N HIS A 189 18.59 0.99 -18.36
CA HIS A 189 18.14 1.67 -17.15
C HIS A 189 17.33 2.90 -17.54
N ILE A 190 16.01 2.82 -17.36
CA ILE A 190 15.07 3.91 -17.65
C ILE A 190 14.88 4.73 -16.39
N LYS A 191 15.06 6.04 -16.48
CA LYS A 191 14.90 6.99 -15.39
C LYS A 191 14.06 8.18 -15.82
N GLY A 192 13.28 8.74 -14.91
CA GLY A 192 12.67 10.07 -15.06
C GLY A 192 11.48 10.19 -16.01
N ASN A 193 11.12 9.13 -16.76
CA ASN A 193 9.94 9.16 -17.63
C ASN A 193 8.63 8.99 -16.86
N ASP A 194 8.68 8.23 -15.75
CA ASP A 194 7.53 7.95 -14.90
C ASP A 194 7.72 8.53 -13.50
N TRP A 195 6.61 8.75 -12.81
CA TRP A 195 6.59 9.32 -11.47
C TRP A 195 5.78 8.44 -10.52
N GLN A 196 6.30 8.25 -9.31
CA GLN A 196 5.52 7.75 -8.20
C GLN A 196 4.99 8.94 -7.39
N TYR A 197 3.68 9.16 -7.48
CA TYR A 197 3.00 10.25 -6.78
C TYR A 197 2.80 9.87 -5.31
N ARG A 198 3.07 10.79 -4.40
CA ARG A 198 3.05 10.53 -2.96
C ARG A 198 1.89 11.26 -2.30
N PHE A 199 1.22 10.56 -1.40
CA PHE A 199 0.08 11.07 -0.65
C PHE A 199 0.21 10.74 0.84
N LEU A 200 -0.40 11.57 1.66
CA LEU A 200 -0.38 11.45 3.11
C LEU A 200 -1.80 11.59 3.68
N TYR A 201 -2.23 10.57 4.42
CA TYR A 201 -3.35 10.72 5.34
C TYR A 201 -2.84 11.08 6.73
N ILE A 202 -3.47 12.08 7.33
CA ILE A 202 -3.25 12.47 8.71
C ILE A 202 -4.49 12.05 9.49
N LEU A 203 -4.34 11.07 10.37
CA LEU A 203 -5.46 10.45 11.06
C LEU A 203 -5.85 11.20 12.34
N ASP A 204 -4.89 11.89 12.95
CA ASP A 204 -5.04 12.65 14.19
C ASP A 204 -5.11 14.14 13.90
N ARG A 205 -6.19 14.79 14.36
CA ARG A 205 -6.47 16.21 14.09
C ARG A 205 -5.39 17.14 14.65
N LYS A 206 -4.62 16.71 15.65
CA LYS A 206 -3.53 17.49 16.24
C LYS A 206 -2.36 17.74 15.27
N PHE A 207 -2.31 17.01 14.16
CA PHE A 207 -1.22 17.09 13.18
C PHE A 207 -1.69 17.54 11.78
N VAL A 208 -2.97 17.92 11.64
CA VAL A 208 -3.54 18.38 10.36
C VAL A 208 -3.03 19.75 10.00
#